data_AF-A0A101JAU2-F1
#
_entry.id   AF-A0A101JAU2-F1
#
_cell.length_a   1.000
_cell.length_b   1.000
_cell.length_c   1.000
_cell.angle_alpha   90.00
_cell.angle_beta   90.00
_cell.angle_gamma   90.00
#
_symmetry.space_group_name_H-M   'P 1'
#
loop_
_entity.id
_entity.type
_entity.pdbx_description
1 polymer ?
#
loop_
_entity_poly.entity_id
_entity_poly.type
_entity_poly.pdbx_seq_one_letter_code
_entity_poly.pdbx_strand_id
1 'polypeptide(L)' 'MKLPDLHRRLLADALRAGDDYELALAGGYAVQAHGLVGRPSQDLDFATRHPASMTDIVRRLADGLRSRAGWSPWSLSGR' A
#
# COMPACT_ATOMS: atom_id res chain seq x y z
N MET A 1 2.02 15.38 5.50
CA MET A 1 2.64 14.13 4.99
C MET A 1 3.37 14.44 3.69
N LYS A 2 4.64 14.06 3.58
CA LYS A 2 5.46 14.16 2.36
C LYS A 2 5.36 12.83 1.60
N LEU A 3 4.31 12.68 0.80
CA LEU A 3 4.04 11.46 0.02
C LEU A 3 4.51 11.66 -1.43
N PRO A 4 5.60 10.99 -1.87
CA PRO A 4 6.06 11.05 -3.26
C PRO A 4 4.98 10.60 -4.25
N ASP A 5 5.04 11.08 -5.49
CA ASP A 5 4.01 10.80 -6.51
C ASP A 5 3.81 9.30 -6.77
N LEU A 6 4.91 8.53 -6.77
CA LEU A 6 4.86 7.07 -6.90
C LEU A 6 4.03 6.44 -5.77
N HIS A 7 4.27 6.83 -4.53
CA HIS A 7 3.52 6.32 -3.38
C HIS A 7 2.08 6.82 -3.35
N ARG A 8 1.82 8.04 -3.84
CA ARG A 8 0.45 8.55 -3.98
C ARG A 8 -0.36 7.72 -4.98
N ARG A 9 0.23 7.38 -6.14
CA ARG A 9 -0.39 6.50 -7.13
C ARG A 9 -0.59 5.09 -6.56
N LEU A 10 0.43 4.51 -5.93
CA LEU A 10 0.35 3.18 -5.34
C LEU A 10 -0.73 3.09 -4.25
N LEU A 11 -0.82 4.11 -3.38
CA LEU A 11 -1.85 4.20 -2.36
C LEU A 11 -3.25 4.22 -2.98
N ALA A 12 -3.49 5.07 -3.98
CA ALA A 12 -4.78 5.14 -4.65
C ALA A 12 -5.16 3.82 -5.33
N ASP A 13 -4.19 3.13 -5.94
CA ASP A 13 -4.42 1.84 -6.59
C ASP A 13 -4.66 0.71 -5.59
N ALA A 14 -3.93 0.68 -4.47
CA ALA A 14 -4.10 -0.30 -3.41
C ALA A 14 -5.48 -0.16 -2.73
N LEU A 15 -5.91 1.07 -2.42
CA LEU A 15 -7.23 1.33 -1.84
C LEU A 15 -8.36 0.91 -2.78
N ARG A 16 -8.20 1.11 -4.09
CA ARG A 16 -9.17 0.65 -5.10
C ARG A 16 -9.14 -0.86 -5.29
N ALA A 17 -7.98 -1.48 -5.14
CA ALA A 17 -7.83 -2.93 -5.26
C ALA A 17 -8.43 -3.67 -4.04
N GLY A 18 -8.38 -3.08 -2.86
CA GLY A 18 -8.90 -3.66 -1.61
C GLY A 18 -10.05 -2.87 -0.99
N ASP A 19 -10.93 -2.31 -1.82
CA ASP A 19 -12.10 -1.54 -1.40
C ASP A 19 -13.01 -2.31 -0.43
N ASP A 20 -13.13 -3.62 -0.64
CA ASP A 20 -13.89 -4.53 0.22
C ASP A 20 -13.24 -4.81 1.59
N TYR A 21 -11.97 -4.43 1.81
CA TYR A 21 -11.20 -4.83 2.99
C TYR A 21 -10.99 -3.72 4.03
N GLU A 22 -11.67 -2.58 3.94
CA GLU A 22 -11.57 -1.50 4.95
C GLU A 22 -10.12 -1.09 5.26
N LEU A 23 -9.26 -0.99 4.25
CA LEU A 23 -7.84 -0.70 4.44
C LEU A 23 -7.62 0.72 4.95
N ALA A 24 -6.97 0.85 6.09
CA ALA A 24 -6.51 2.12 6.65
C ALA A 24 -5.00 2.24 6.48
N LEU A 25 -4.51 3.42 6.08
CA LEU A 25 -3.07 3.69 6.00
C LEU A 25 -2.45 3.62 7.40
N ALA A 26 -1.35 2.89 7.51
CA ALA A 26 -0.64 2.64 8.75
C ALA A 26 0.85 3.02 8.64
N GLY A 27 1.63 2.63 9.65
CA GLY A 27 3.08 2.70 9.61
C GLY A 27 3.66 4.10 9.46
N GLY A 28 4.77 4.22 8.73
CA GLY A 28 5.56 5.45 8.66
C GLY A 28 4.78 6.66 8.15
N TYR A 29 3.89 6.46 7.17
CA TYR A 29 3.05 7.54 6.65
C TYR A 29 1.94 7.95 7.60
N ALA A 30 1.32 7.03 8.35
CA ALA A 30 0.38 7.38 9.40
C ALA A 30 1.06 8.17 10.52
N VAL A 31 2.22 7.70 11.00
CA VAL A 31 3.03 8.38 12.02
C VAL A 31 3.44 9.79 11.56
N GLN A 32 3.81 9.96 10.29
CA GLN A 32 4.13 11.26 9.71
C GLN A 32 2.88 12.16 9.57
N ALA A 33 1.71 11.60 9.25
CA ALA A 33 0.46 12.36 9.20
C ALA A 33 0.08 12.91 10.59
N HIS A 34 0.47 12.24 11.67
CA HIS A 34 0.31 12.70 13.04
C HIS A 34 1.47 13.58 13.57
N GLY A 35 2.42 13.97 12.71
CA GLY A 35 3.49 14.91 13.08
C GLY A 35 4.59 14.33 13.99
N LEU A 36 4.59 13.01 14.22
CA LEU A 36 5.55 12.37 15.12
C LEU A 36 6.94 12.20 14.50
N VAL A 37 7.03 12.22 13.16
CA VAL A 37 8.30 12.15 12.42
C VAL A 37 8.27 13.07 11.20
N GLY A 38 9.46 13.54 10.77
CA GLY A 38 9.61 14.41 9.60
C GLY A 38 10.23 13.75 8.36
N ARG A 39 10.72 12.51 8.47
CA ARG A 39 11.35 11.76 7.37
C ARG A 39 10.31 11.07 6.48
N PRO A 40 10.53 10.94 5.15
CA PRO A 40 9.69 10.12 4.28
C PRO A 40 9.71 8.62 4.68
N SER A 41 8.62 7.88 4.38
CA SER A 41 8.62 6.40 4.45
C SER A 41 9.02 5.78 3.12
N GLN A 42 9.62 4.58 3.18
CA GLN A 42 10.06 3.82 2.01
C GLN A 42 8.98 2.86 1.47
N ASP A 43 7.87 2.74 2.18
CA ASP A 43 6.83 1.74 2.02
C ASP A 43 5.43 2.32 2.29
N LEU A 44 4.41 1.54 1.97
CA LEU A 44 3.03 1.75 2.37
C LEU A 44 2.59 0.58 3.24
N ASP A 45 2.15 0.89 4.46
CA ASP A 45 1.56 -0.08 5.37
C ASP A 45 0.05 0.11 5.44
N PHE A 46 -0.67 -0.99 5.60
CA PHE A 46 -2.11 -0.98 5.80
C PHE A 46 -2.49 -1.78 7.04
N ALA A 47 -3.47 -1.27 7.77
CA ALA A 47 -4.19 -2.00 8.82
C ALA A 47 -5.63 -2.23 8.38
N THR A 48 -6.23 -3.32 8.85
CA THR A 48 -7.63 -3.63 8.58
C THR A 48 -8.24 -4.40 9.75
N ARG A 49 -9.56 -4.26 9.92
CA ARG A 49 -10.38 -5.07 10.84
C ARG A 49 -11.16 -6.17 10.11
N HIS A 50 -11.04 -6.25 8.79
CA HIS A 50 -11.77 -7.21 7.98
C HIS A 50 -11.38 -8.64 8.39
N PRO A 51 -12.33 -9.58 8.54
CA PRO A 51 -12.06 -10.92 9.08
C PRO A 51 -11.38 -11.87 8.08
N ALA A 52 -11.20 -11.46 6.82
CA ALA A 52 -10.51 -12.26 5.82
C ALA A 52 -9.06 -12.55 6.22
N SER A 53 -8.54 -13.68 5.76
CA SER A 53 -7.14 -14.02 6.01
C SER A 53 -6.21 -12.99 5.35
N MET A 54 -5.07 -12.70 6.00
CA MET A 54 -4.05 -11.84 5.38
C MET A 54 -3.58 -12.38 4.04
N THR A 55 -3.54 -13.71 3.86
CA THR A 55 -3.19 -14.34 2.59
C THR A 55 -4.14 -13.95 1.46
N ASP A 56 -5.46 -13.95 1.73
CA ASP A 56 -6.46 -13.61 0.71
C ASP A 56 -6.44 -12.12 0.39
N ILE A 57 -6.28 -11.27 1.41
CA ILE A 57 -6.16 -9.82 1.25
C ILE A 57 -4.93 -9.49 0.40
N VAL A 58 -3.78 -10.08 0.71
CA VAL A 58 -2.53 -9.87 -0.04
C VAL A 58 -2.67 -10.36 -1.48
N ARG A 59 -3.29 -11.52 -1.72
CA ARG A 59 -3.55 -12.01 -3.09
C ARG A 59 -4.42 -11.04 -3.87
N ARG A 60 -5.56 -10.62 -3.33
CA ARG A 60 -6.49 -9.69 -3.98
C ARG A 60 -5.85 -8.33 -4.26
N LEU A 61 -5.02 -7.82 -3.35
CA LEU A 61 -4.24 -6.60 -3.57
C LEU A 61 -3.18 -6.78 -4.67
N ALA A 62 -2.40 -7.85 -4.62
CA ALA A 62 -1.37 -8.13 -5.62
C ALA A 62 -1.99 -8.28 -7.02
N ASP A 63 -3.10 -9.00 -7.13
CA ASP A 63 -3.80 -9.20 -8.39
C ASP A 63 -4.40 -7.90 -8.91
N GLY A 64 -5.01 -7.07 -8.04
CA GLY A 64 -5.54 -5.76 -8.41
C GLY A 64 -4.45 -4.80 -8.88
N LEU A 65 -3.33 -4.73 -8.16
CA LEU A 65 -2.19 -3.88 -8.53
C LEU A 65 -1.57 -4.31 -9.87
N ARG A 66 -1.41 -5.62 -10.10
CA ARG A 66 -0.85 -6.14 -11.36
C ARG A 66 -1.80 -5.97 -12.54
N SER A 67 -3.03 -6.47 -12.41
CA SER A 67 -3.97 -6.58 -13.54
C SER A 67 -4.64 -5.26 -13.90
N ARG A 68 -4.93 -4.40 -12.91
CA ARG A 68 -5.71 -3.17 -13.14
C ARG A 68 -4.85 -1.91 -13.18
N ALA A 69 -3.73 -1.90 -12.46
CA ALA A 69 -2.91 -0.71 -12.29
C ALA A 69 -1.51 -0.82 -12.93
N GLY A 70 -1.20 -1.96 -13.57
CA GLY A 70 0.01 -2.16 -14.36
C GLY A 70 1.29 -2.21 -13.52
N TRP A 71 1.18 -2.53 -12.24
CA TRP A 71 2.35 -2.69 -11.36
C TRP A 71 3.01 -4.04 -11.63
N SER A 72 4.31 -4.00 -11.97
CA SER A 72 5.13 -5.20 -12.13
C SER A 72 5.93 -5.45 -10.87
N PRO A 73 6.05 -6.69 -10.36
CA PRO A 73 7.13 -7.00 -9.44
C PRO A 73 8.45 -6.71 -10.16
N TRP A 74 9.34 -5.90 -9.57
CA TRP A 74 10.68 -5.75 -10.12
C TRP A 74 11.28 -7.12 -10.39
N SER A 75 11.67 -7.36 -11.64
CA SER A 75 12.54 -8.48 -11.95
C SER A 75 13.83 -8.24 -11.17
N LEU A 76 14.13 -9.13 -10.22
CA LEU A 76 15.42 -9.19 -9.57
C LEU A 76 16.47 -9.62 -10.62
N SER A 77 16.83 -8.72 -11.54
CA SER A 77 17.95 -8.85 -12.45
C SER A 77 18.93 -7.73 -12.12
N GLY A 78 19.79 -7.96 -11.12
CA GLY A 78 20.79 -6.98 -10.72
C GLY A 78 21.18 -7.06 -9.25
N ARG A 79 21.75 -8.18 -8.84
CA ARG A 79 22.85 -8.21 -7.86
C ARG A 79 23.94 -9.10 -8.42
#